data_AF-A0A1Q3H723-F1
#
_entry.id   AF-A0A1Q3H723-F1
#
_cell.length_a   1.000
_cell.length_b   1.000
_cell.length_c   1.000
_cell.angle_alpha   90.00
_cell.angle_beta   90.00
_cell.angle_gamma   90.00
#
_symmetry.space_group_name_H-M   'P 1'
#
loop_
_entity.id
_entity.type
_entity.pdbx_description
1 polymer ?
#
loop_
_entity_poly.entity_id
_entity_poly.type
_entity_poly.pdbx_seq_one_letter_code
_entity_poly.pdbx_strand_id
1 'polypeptide(L)'
;MIEFRIEEDSAGMRLDKFLRKKLANVPTSHLFKMIRVKKVRVNGKRAQPEQPLAAGDTISIRGTEEQLLAPAAPEERKPPPPPP
;
A
#
# COMPACT_ATOMS: atom_id res chain seq x y z
N MET A 1 10.90 7.42 5.16
CA MET A 1 10.73 6.47 4.02
C MET A 1 10.48 5.14 4.69
N ILE A 2 9.36 4.49 4.40
CA ILE A 2 8.97 3.27 5.12
C ILE A 2 9.34 2.08 4.26
N GLU A 3 9.88 1.03 4.86
CA GLU A 3 10.25 -0.18 4.16
C GLU A 3 9.51 -1.38 4.74
N PHE A 4 8.90 -2.18 3.87
CA PHE A 4 8.24 -3.42 4.22
C PHE A 4 8.95 -4.57 3.52
N ARG A 5 9.36 -5.57 4.28
CA ARG A 5 9.93 -6.80 3.74
C ARG A 5 8.83 -7.85 3.56
N ILE A 6 8.87 -8.54 2.42
CA ILE A 6 7.96 -9.63 2.11
C ILE A 6 8.56 -10.94 2.60
N GLU A 7 7.79 -11.66 3.39
CA GLU A 7 8.11 -13.00 3.87
C GLU A 7 7.50 -14.06 2.96
N GLU A 8 7.95 -15.31 3.06
CA GLU A 8 7.46 -16.43 2.24
C GLU A 8 5.94 -16.63 2.35
N ASP A 9 5.35 -16.38 3.53
CA ASP A 9 3.90 -16.47 3.74
C ASP A 9 3.11 -15.41 2.95
N SER A 10 3.74 -14.26 2.67
CA SER A 10 3.16 -13.17 1.88
C SER A 10 3.65 -13.17 0.42
N ALA A 11 4.49 -14.13 0.05
CA ALA A 11 4.95 -14.31 -1.31
C ALA A 11 3.79 -14.81 -2.19
N GLY A 12 3.71 -14.29 -3.42
CA GLY A 12 2.58 -14.49 -4.33
C GLY A 12 1.39 -13.56 -4.07
N MET A 13 1.41 -12.74 -3.01
CA MET A 13 0.38 -11.72 -2.83
C MET A 13 0.58 -10.57 -3.81
N ARG A 14 -0.52 -10.05 -4.37
CA ARG A 14 -0.49 -8.80 -5.14
C ARG A 14 -0.07 -7.64 -4.25
N LEU A 15 0.71 -6.71 -4.79
CA LEU A 15 1.13 -5.50 -4.08
C LEU A 15 -0.06 -4.73 -3.51
N ASP A 16 -1.15 -4.57 -4.28
CA ASP A 16 -2.36 -3.90 -3.81
C ASP A 16 -2.96 -4.56 -2.56
N LYS A 17 -3.03 -5.90 -2.55
CA LYS A 17 -3.56 -6.67 -1.42
C LYS A 17 -2.64 -6.59 -0.22
N PHE A 18 -1.33 -6.70 -0.44
CA PHE A 18 -0.35 -6.57 0.64
C PHE A 18 -0.42 -5.19 1.29
N LEU A 19 -0.44 -4.13 0.47
CA LEU A 19 -0.59 -2.75 0.95
C LEU A 19 -1.91 -2.57 1.69
N ARG A 20 -3.03 -3.11 1.19
CA ARG A 20 -4.32 -3.04 1.89
C ARG A 20 -4.32 -3.78 3.23
N LYS A 21 -3.58 -4.89 3.34
CA LYS A 21 -3.44 -5.66 4.57
C LYS A 21 -2.54 -4.94 5.59
N LYS A 22 -1.41 -4.37 5.15
CA LYS A 22 -0.49 -3.61 6.02
C LYS A 22 -1.02 -2.22 6.37
N LEU A 23 -1.62 -1.54 5.40
CA LEU A 23 -2.21 -0.21 5.51
C LEU A 23 -3.74 -0.32 5.63
N ALA A 24 -4.21 -1.21 6.49
CA ALA A 24 -5.66 -1.39 6.72
C ALA A 24 -6.33 -0.10 7.23
N ASN A 25 -5.55 0.79 7.85
CA ASN A 25 -5.97 2.10 8.32
C ASN A 25 -6.10 3.14 7.18
N VAL A 26 -5.57 2.85 5.99
CA VAL A 26 -5.59 3.79 4.86
C VAL A 26 -6.77 3.48 3.95
N PRO A 27 -7.64 4.47 3.67
CA PRO A 27 -8.74 4.28 2.73
C PRO A 27 -8.24 3.88 1.35
N THR A 28 -8.99 3.00 0.68
CA THR A 28 -8.65 2.51 -0.67
C THR A 28 -8.38 3.63 -1.67
N SER A 29 -9.15 4.73 -1.61
CA SER A 29 -8.93 5.91 -2.46
C SER A 29 -7.56 6.57 -2.25
N HIS A 30 -7.11 6.70 -1.00
CA HIS A 30 -5.79 7.26 -0.69
C HIS A 30 -4.68 6.29 -1.11
N LEU A 31 -4.88 4.98 -0.91
CA LEU A 31 -3.93 3.97 -1.36
C LEU A 31 -3.72 4.03 -2.89
N PHE A 32 -4.80 4.06 -3.67
CA PHE A 32 -4.72 4.21 -5.13
C PHE A 32 -4.07 5.55 -5.53
N LYS A 33 -4.35 6.64 -4.80
CA LYS A 33 -3.70 7.93 -5.03
C LYS A 33 -2.19 7.84 -4.85
N MET A 34 -1.71 7.18 -3.78
CA MET A 34 -0.29 6.97 -3.50
C MET A 34 0.42 6.14 -4.57
N ILE A 35 -0.24 5.07 -5.05
CA ILE A 35 0.28 4.24 -6.13
C ILE A 35 0.34 5.06 -7.43
N ARG A 36 -0.70 5.86 -7.72
CA ARG A 36 -0.77 6.72 -8.91
C ARG A 36 0.31 7.81 -8.92
N VAL A 37 0.64 8.41 -7.77
CA VAL A 37 1.75 9.39 -7.66
C VAL A 37 3.14 8.74 -7.56
N LYS A 38 3.25 7.42 -7.77
CA LYS A 38 4.52 6.66 -7.75
C LYS A 38 5.29 6.79 -6.44
N LYS A 39 4.58 6.95 -5.31
CA LYS A 39 5.21 6.98 -3.99
C LYS A 39 5.69 5.60 -3.53
N VAL A 40 5.20 4.51 -4.13
CA VAL A 40 5.56 3.13 -3.79
C VAL A 40 6.62 2.61 -4.76
N ARG A 41 7.69 2.01 -4.22
CA ARG A 41 8.75 1.32 -4.96
C ARG A 41 8.89 -0.09 -4.42
N VAL A 42 9.16 -1.06 -5.28
CA VAL A 42 9.47 -2.44 -4.87
C VAL A 42 10.87 -2.75 -5.37
N ASN A 43 11.76 -3.10 -4.45
CA ASN A 43 13.16 -3.43 -4.71
C ASN A 43 13.87 -2.36 -5.56
N GLY A 44 13.62 -1.08 -5.23
CA GLY A 44 14.12 0.08 -5.97
C GLY A 44 13.43 0.39 -7.31
N LYS A 45 12.60 -0.53 -7.83
CA LYS A 45 11.84 -0.41 -9.08
C LYS A 45 10.47 0.20 -8.86
N ARG A 46 9.84 0.67 -9.95
CA ARG A 46 8.47 1.22 -9.90
C ARG A 46 7.51 0.11 -9.51
N ALA A 47 6.74 0.35 -8.46
CA ALA A 47 5.76 -0.59 -7.97
C ALA A 47 4.52 -0.58 -8.87
N GLN A 48 4.04 -1.76 -9.27
CA GLN A 48 2.76 -1.91 -9.94
C GLN A 48 1.73 -2.51 -8.98
N PRO A 49 0.51 -1.96 -8.86
CA PRO A 49 -0.50 -2.48 -7.93
C PRO A 49 -0.82 -3.95 -8.19
N GLU A 50 -0.82 -4.35 -9.46
CA GLU A 50 -1.22 -5.69 -9.88
C GLU A 50 -0.09 -6.71 -9.88
N GLN A 51 1.16 -6.29 -9.61
CA GLN A 51 2.28 -7.23 -9.60
C GLN A 51 2.20 -8.15 -8.37
N PRO A 52 2.46 -9.45 -8.53
CA PRO A 52 2.71 -10.33 -7.41
C PRO A 52 4.05 -9.97 -6.76
N LEU A 53 4.09 -10.07 -5.43
CA LEU A 53 5.29 -9.89 -4.64
C LEU A 53 5.98 -11.23 -4.45
N ALA A 54 7.30 -11.26 -4.45
CA ALA A 54 8.07 -12.46 -4.14
C ALA A 54 8.59 -12.43 -2.70
N ALA A 55 8.85 -13.62 -2.14
CA ALA A 55 9.55 -13.74 -0.87
C ALA A 55 10.90 -13.01 -0.96
N GLY A 56 11.19 -12.14 0.01
CA GLY A 56 12.40 -11.32 0.03
C GLY A 56 12.29 -9.98 -0.73
N ASP A 57 11.17 -9.68 -1.39
CA ASP A 57 10.96 -8.34 -1.93
C ASP A 57 10.92 -7.30 -0.81
N THR A 58 11.42 -6.10 -1.10
CA THR A 58 11.40 -4.97 -0.18
C THR A 58 10.63 -3.83 -0.80
N ILE A 59 9.52 -3.45 -0.17
CA ILE A 59 8.65 -2.37 -0.61
C ILE A 59 9.05 -1.10 0.13
N SER A 60 9.56 -0.11 -0.60
CA SER A 60 9.89 1.20 -0.04
C SER A 60 8.80 2.21 -0.42
N ILE A 61 8.12 2.78 0.58
CA ILE A 61 7.09 3.80 0.41
C ILE A 61 7.67 5.17 0.79
N ARG A 62 7.63 6.11 -0.17
CA ARG A 62 7.90 7.53 0.07
C ARG A 62 6.65 8.21 0.61
N GLY A 63 6.46 8.13 1.92
CA GLY A 63 5.39 8.80 2.66
C GLY A 63 5.78 9.01 4.13
N THR A 64 4.96 9.77 4.85
CA THR A 64 5.11 9.98 6.29
C THR A 64 4.50 8.79 7.03
N GLU A 65 5.23 8.24 7.98
CA GLU A 65 4.83 7.05 8.77
C GLU A 65 3.52 7.28 9.51
N GLU A 66 3.30 8.50 9.98
CA GLU A 66 2.09 8.95 10.65
C GLU A 66 0.83 8.88 9.77
N GLN A 67 0.93 8.94 8.45
CA GLN A 67 -0.25 8.82 7.58
C GLN A 67 -0.56 7.38 7.19
N LEU A 68 0.38 6.47 7.43
CA LEU A 68 0.33 5.08 6.95
C LEU A 68 0.16 4.08 8.09
N LEU A 69 0.74 4.35 9.25
CA LEU A 69 0.73 3.50 10.44
C LEU A 69 0.07 4.14 11.67
N ALA A 70 -0.27 5.44 11.65
CA ALA A 70 -1.01 5.98 12.78
C ALA A 70 -2.34 5.23 12.94
N PRO A 71 -2.77 4.97 14.19
CA PRO A 71 -4.11 4.49 14.43
C PRO A 71 -5.04 5.53 13.82
N ALA A 72 -5.82 5.12 12.83
CA ALA A 72 -6.85 5.97 12.29
C ALA A 72 -7.74 6.40 13.47
N ALA A 73 -7.69 7.68 13.84
CA ALA A 73 -8.90 8.30 14.33
C ALA A 73 -9.99 7.95 13.29
N PRO A 74 -11.17 7.48 13.72
CA PRO A 74 -12.17 6.91 12.82
C PRO A 74 -12.68 7.97 11.84
N GLU A 75 -11.96 8.17 10.73
CA GLU A 75 -12.38 9.06 9.66
C GLU A 75 -13.38 8.31 8.78
N GLU A 76 -14.62 8.39 9.26
CA GLU A 76 -15.85 8.56 8.50
C GLU A 76 -16.06 7.69 7.25
N ARG A 77 -17.10 6.84 7.35
CA ARG A 77 -17.77 6.15 6.25
C ARG A 77 -18.23 7.16 5.18
N LYS A 78 -17.38 7.56 4.24
CA LYS A 78 -17.88 8.14 2.97
C LYS A 78 -18.20 6.99 2.03
N PRO A 79 -19.46 6.84 1.56
CA PRO A 79 -19.77 5.86 0.54
C PRO A 79 -18.89 6.13 -0.68
N PRO A 80 -18.44 5.09 -1.42
CA PRO A 80 -17.67 5.30 -2.63
C PRO A 80 -18.49 6.19 -3.57
N PRO A 81 -17.86 7.19 -4.24
CA PRO A 81 -18.55 7.92 -5.29
C PRO A 81 -19.01 6.90 -6.36
N PRO A 82 -20.22 7.02 -6.90
CA PRO A 82 -20.64 6.16 -8.01
C PRO A 82 -19.65 6.34 -9.18
N PRO A 83 -19.36 5.27 -9.93
CA PRO A 83 -18.62 5.41 -11.19
C PRO A 83 -19.41 6.34 -12.15
N PRO A 84 -18.72 7.04 -13.06
CA PRO A 84 -19.35 7.97 -14.01
C PRO A 84 -20.30 7.26 -14.98
#